data_AF-A0AAV7HN46-F1
#
_entry.id   AF-A0AAV7HN46-F1
#
_cell.length_a   1.000
_cell.length_b   1.000
_cell.length_c   1.000
_cell.angle_alpha   90.00
_cell.angle_beta   90.00
_cell.angle_gamma   90.00
#
_symmetry.space_group_name_H-M   'P 1'
#
loop_
_entity.id
_entity.type
_entity.pdbx_description
1 polymer ?
#
loop_
_entity_poly.entity_id
_entity_poly.type
_entity_poly.pdbx_seq_one_letter_code
_entity_poly.pdbx_strand_id
1 'polypeptide(L)'
;MALRCAFALLKQDAEGKEFIERIVKRVHALSYHIRTYFWLDFQQLNCIYRYKTEEYSNTAVNKFNVIPDSIPDWLFDFMPIRGGYFIGNVSPARMDFRWFALGNFFTVLSSLATPEQSTAVMDLIEERWEELVGEMPLKIAYPAIEGREWQIVTGCDPKNTRWSYHNGGSWPG
;
A
#
# COMPACT_ATOMS: atom_id res chain seq x y z
N MET A 1 5.28 7.31 10.55
CA MET A 1 6.47 8.15 10.84
C MET A 1 6.17 9.34 11.76
N ALA A 2 5.40 10.35 11.35
CA ALA A 2 5.22 11.59 12.11
C ALA A 2 4.76 11.41 13.57
N LEU A 3 3.83 10.49 13.84
CA LEU A 3 3.40 10.18 15.21
C LEU A 3 4.55 9.67 16.11
N ARG A 4 5.48 8.89 15.55
CA ARG A 4 6.67 8.42 16.29
C ARG A 4 7.65 9.57 16.53
N CYS A 5 7.82 10.47 15.56
CA CYS A 5 8.64 11.67 15.74
C CYS A 5 8.03 12.59 16.82
N ALA A 6 6.71 12.79 16.79
CA ALA A 6 6.01 13.59 17.80
C ALA A 6 6.19 13.01 19.21
N PHE A 7 6.12 11.68 19.36
CA PHE A 7 6.41 11.03 20.64
C PHE A 7 7.80 11.39 21.20
N ALA A 8 8.82 11.49 20.34
CA ALA A 8 10.18 11.86 20.75
C ALA A 8 10.37 13.36 21.04
N LEU A 9 9.51 14.22 20.48
CA LEU A 9 9.64 15.68 20.55
C LEU A 9 8.75 16.33 21.61
N LEU A 10 7.67 15.66 22.03
CA LEU A 10 6.72 16.22 22.99
C LEU A 10 7.31 16.29 24.41
N LYS A 11 7.00 17.40 25.10
CA LYS A 11 7.35 17.60 26.50
C LYS A 11 6.55 16.64 27.39
N GLN A 12 7.10 16.33 28.56
CA GLN A 12 6.50 15.40 29.54
C GLN A 12 5.67 16.14 30.61
N ASP A 13 5.09 17.29 30.26
CA ASP A 13 4.13 18.01 31.11
C ASP A 13 2.73 17.37 31.05
N ALA A 14 1.77 17.93 31.78
CA ALA A 14 0.42 17.34 31.88
C ALA A 14 -0.27 17.22 30.51
N GLU A 15 -0.21 18.28 29.70
CA GLU A 15 -0.77 18.28 28.34
C GLU A 15 -0.01 17.33 27.41
N GLY A 16 1.33 17.33 27.45
CA GLY A 16 2.15 16.44 26.65
C GLY A 16 1.91 14.95 26.95
N LYS A 17 1.68 14.60 28.22
CA LYS A 17 1.31 13.22 28.62
C LYS A 17 -0.01 12.77 27.99
N GLU A 18 -1.04 13.63 27.96
CA GLU A 18 -2.31 13.31 27.32
C GLU A 18 -2.11 13.05 25.81
N PHE A 19 -1.33 13.89 25.12
CA PHE A 19 -1.03 13.69 23.72
C PHE A 19 -0.24 12.40 23.48
N ILE A 20 0.73 12.08 24.33
CA ILE A 20 1.51 10.85 24.25
C ILE A 20 0.61 9.62 24.34
N GLU A 21 -0.34 9.58 25.27
CA GLU A 21 -1.27 8.46 25.39
C GLU A 21 -2.12 8.27 24.12
N ARG A 22 -2.62 9.36 23.55
CA ARG A 22 -3.40 9.35 22.30
C ARG A 22 -2.55 8.89 21.12
N ILE A 23 -1.29 9.34 21.05
CA ILE A 23 -0.32 8.92 20.03
C ILE A 23 -0.08 7.42 20.13
N VAL A 24 0.23 6.89 21.32
CA VAL A 24 0.50 5.46 21.51
C VAL A 24 -0.70 4.60 21.08
N LYS A 25 -1.92 4.96 21.51
CA LYS A 25 -3.14 4.27 21.09
C LYS A 25 -3.31 4.26 19.57
N ARG A 26 -3.08 5.41 18.91
CA ARG A 26 -3.20 5.51 17.45
C ARG A 26 -2.10 4.75 16.72
N VAL A 27 -0.84 4.81 17.18
CA VAL A 27 0.26 4.07 16.57
C VAL A 27 0.01 2.57 16.63
N HIS A 28 -0.52 2.05 17.75
CA HIS A 28 -0.86 0.64 17.88
C HIS A 28 -1.94 0.23 16.88
N ALA A 29 -3.08 0.95 16.86
CA ALA A 29 -4.17 0.66 15.93
C ALA A 29 -3.76 0.78 14.46
N LEU A 30 -2.98 1.82 14.11
CA LEU A 30 -2.49 2.04 12.75
C LEU A 30 -1.51 0.94 12.32
N SER A 31 -0.61 0.52 13.22
CA SER A 31 0.34 -0.56 12.93
C SER A 31 -0.38 -1.86 12.63
N TYR A 32 -1.38 -2.23 13.45
CA TYR A 32 -2.21 -3.40 13.18
C TYR A 32 -2.93 -3.28 11.84
N HIS A 33 -3.59 -2.14 11.58
CA HIS A 33 -4.37 -1.95 10.37
C HIS A 33 -3.53 -2.02 9.10
N ILE A 34 -2.40 -1.30 9.03
CA ILE A 34 -1.53 -1.29 7.85
C ILE A 34 -0.88 -2.67 7.64
N ARG A 35 -0.35 -3.30 8.69
CA ARG A 35 0.30 -4.62 8.56
C ARG A 35 -0.65 -5.73 8.16
N THR A 36 -1.92 -5.63 8.54
CA THR A 36 -2.91 -6.69 8.31
C THR A 36 -3.65 -6.51 6.99
N TYR A 37 -4.08 -5.27 6.69
CA TYR A 37 -5.03 -5.04 5.60
C TYR A 37 -4.40 -4.39 4.36
N PHE A 38 -3.28 -3.68 4.51
CA PHE A 38 -2.57 -3.11 3.38
C PHE A 38 -1.49 -4.06 2.84
N TRP A 39 -1.04 -5.02 3.64
CA TRP A 39 -0.02 -5.98 3.21
C TRP A 39 -0.56 -6.94 2.16
N LEU A 40 0.19 -7.10 1.07
CA LEU A 40 -0.09 -8.03 -0.01
C LEU A 40 1.18 -8.76 -0.42
N ASP A 41 1.13 -10.08 -0.34
CA ASP A 41 2.10 -11.01 -0.90
C ASP A 41 1.34 -12.09 -1.69
N PHE A 42 2.05 -13.05 -2.27
CA PHE A 42 1.44 -14.15 -3.02
C PHE A 42 0.40 -14.93 -2.22
N GLN A 43 0.65 -15.17 -0.92
CA GLN A 43 -0.28 -15.91 -0.06
C GLN A 43 -1.55 -15.09 0.19
N GLN A 44 -1.41 -13.80 0.51
CA GLN A 44 -2.55 -12.93 0.75
C GLN A 44 -3.36 -12.65 -0.52
N LEU A 45 -2.71 -12.53 -1.68
CA LEU A 45 -3.42 -12.45 -2.95
C LEU A 45 -4.30 -13.68 -3.18
N ASN A 46 -3.78 -14.88 -2.91
CA ASN A 46 -4.56 -16.12 -2.98
C ASN A 46 -5.72 -16.16 -1.98
N CYS A 47 -5.54 -15.61 -0.77
CA CYS A 47 -6.62 -15.48 0.21
C CYS A 47 -7.73 -14.55 -0.30
N ILE A 48 -7.36 -13.36 -0.80
CA ILE A 48 -8.30 -12.34 -1.31
C ILE A 48 -9.05 -12.86 -2.53
N TYR A 49 -8.36 -13.54 -3.44
CA TYR A 49 -8.97 -14.19 -4.62
C TYR A 49 -10.05 -15.22 -4.25
N ARG A 50 -9.99 -15.78 -3.04
CA ARG A 50 -10.93 -16.79 -2.54
C ARG A 50 -11.93 -16.22 -1.53
N TYR A 51 -12.01 -14.91 -1.38
CA TYR A 51 -12.97 -14.30 -0.47
C TYR A 51 -14.41 -14.65 -0.84
N LYS A 52 -15.22 -14.82 0.20
CA LYS A 52 -16.67 -14.76 0.05
C LYS A 52 -17.11 -13.30 0.21
N THR A 53 -18.18 -12.95 -0.47
CA THR A 53 -18.79 -11.61 -0.40
C THR A 53 -19.97 -11.62 0.58
N GLU A 54 -20.43 -10.43 0.95
CA GLU A 54 -21.59 -10.22 1.83
C GLU A 54 -21.44 -10.86 3.23
N GLU A 55 -20.21 -10.92 3.73
CA GLU A 55 -19.93 -11.40 5.08
C GLU A 55 -20.33 -10.37 6.13
N TYR A 56 -21.43 -10.64 6.86
CA TYR A 56 -21.90 -9.77 7.95
C TYR A 56 -21.59 -10.38 9.32
N SER A 57 -20.36 -10.19 9.82
CA SER A 57 -20.00 -10.55 11.21
C SER A 57 -18.70 -9.89 11.69
N ASN A 58 -18.52 -9.80 13.01
CA ASN A 58 -17.25 -9.38 13.62
C ASN A 58 -16.11 -10.37 13.35
N THR A 59 -16.42 -11.61 12.94
CA THR A 59 -15.48 -12.67 12.59
C THR A 59 -15.29 -12.83 11.08
N ALA A 60 -15.86 -11.93 10.27
CA ALA A 60 -15.71 -11.95 8.81
C ALA A 60 -14.22 -11.92 8.40
N VAL A 61 -13.86 -12.69 7.38
CA VAL A 61 -12.53 -12.66 6.76
C VAL A 61 -12.45 -11.49 5.79
N ASN A 62 -13.46 -11.33 4.94
CA ASN A 62 -13.54 -10.23 3.97
C ASN A 62 -14.08 -8.95 4.64
N LYS A 63 -13.27 -8.32 5.50
CA LYS A 63 -13.66 -7.15 6.31
C LYS A 63 -14.15 -5.95 5.51
N PHE A 64 -13.72 -5.82 4.25
CA PHE A 64 -14.05 -4.67 3.41
C PHE A 64 -15.04 -5.02 2.29
N ASN A 65 -15.57 -6.24 2.26
CA ASN A 65 -16.45 -6.72 1.18
C ASN A 65 -15.83 -6.52 -0.22
N VAL A 66 -14.54 -6.84 -0.38
CA VAL A 66 -13.86 -6.79 -1.67
C VAL A 66 -14.42 -7.87 -2.57
N ILE A 67 -14.70 -7.52 -3.82
CA ILE A 67 -15.20 -8.44 -4.84
C ILE A 67 -13.98 -9.11 -5.50
N PRO A 68 -13.78 -10.44 -5.40
CA PRO A 68 -12.62 -11.12 -6.01
C PRO A 68 -12.48 -10.87 -7.52
N ASP A 69 -13.61 -10.82 -8.23
CA ASP A 69 -13.65 -10.56 -9.68
C ASP A 69 -13.20 -9.13 -10.06
N SER A 70 -13.03 -8.24 -9.07
CA SER A 70 -12.50 -6.89 -9.27
C SER A 70 -10.98 -6.79 -9.15
N ILE A 71 -10.30 -7.90 -8.81
CA ILE A 71 -8.84 -7.96 -8.80
C ILE A 71 -8.34 -7.82 -10.24
N PRO A 72 -7.42 -6.89 -10.53
CA PRO A 72 -6.99 -6.65 -11.90
C PRO A 72 -6.03 -7.74 -12.38
N ASP A 73 -6.18 -8.15 -13.63
CA ASP A 73 -5.44 -9.29 -14.21
C ASP A 73 -3.91 -9.13 -14.12
N TRP A 74 -3.39 -7.90 -14.31
CA TRP A 74 -1.95 -7.62 -14.24
C TRP A 74 -1.33 -8.04 -12.91
N LEU A 75 -2.11 -8.07 -11.83
CA LEU A 75 -1.61 -8.37 -10.49
C LEU A 75 -1.17 -9.83 -10.36
N PHE A 76 -1.84 -10.76 -11.04
CA PHE A 76 -1.47 -12.18 -11.00
C PHE A 76 -0.12 -12.44 -11.66
N ASP A 77 0.18 -11.73 -12.74
CA ASP A 77 1.47 -11.81 -13.44
C ASP A 77 2.56 -11.01 -12.70
N PHE A 78 2.19 -9.89 -12.08
CA PHE A 78 3.12 -9.02 -11.35
C PHE A 78 3.52 -9.58 -9.98
N MET A 79 2.65 -10.29 -9.27
CA MET A 79 2.98 -10.77 -7.92
C MET A 79 4.02 -11.91 -7.98
N PRO A 80 5.25 -11.73 -7.49
CA PRO A 80 6.25 -12.79 -7.45
C PRO A 80 5.93 -13.83 -6.37
N ILE A 81 6.57 -15.00 -6.43
CA ILE A 81 6.48 -16.03 -5.38
C ILE A 81 7.14 -15.55 -4.08
N ARG A 82 8.23 -14.79 -4.22
CA ARG A 82 8.97 -14.18 -3.11
C ARG A 82 8.85 -12.66 -3.18
N GLY A 83 8.42 -12.06 -2.07
CA GLY A 83 8.24 -10.63 -1.96
C GLY A 83 6.78 -10.24 -1.73
N GLY A 84 6.57 -8.95 -1.50
CA GLY A 84 5.26 -8.38 -1.21
C GLY A 84 5.36 -6.88 -0.96
N TYR A 85 4.22 -6.19 -0.90
CA TYR A 85 4.17 -4.75 -0.71
C TYR A 85 2.91 -4.31 0.00
N PHE A 86 2.89 -3.04 0.41
CA PHE A 86 1.70 -2.37 0.89
C PHE A 86 0.95 -1.76 -0.29
N ILE A 87 -0.30 -2.19 -0.49
CA ILE A 87 -1.18 -1.70 -1.57
C ILE A 87 -1.52 -0.22 -1.39
N GLY A 88 -1.90 0.44 -2.48
CA GLY A 88 -2.14 1.88 -2.49
C GLY A 88 -3.31 2.33 -1.64
N ASN A 89 -4.38 1.52 -1.55
CA ASN A 89 -5.56 1.90 -0.78
C ASN A 89 -6.44 0.72 -0.37
N VAL A 90 -7.15 0.88 0.75
CA VAL A 90 -8.19 -0.02 1.25
C VAL A 90 -9.37 0.81 1.74
N SER A 91 -10.56 0.52 1.23
CA SER A 91 -11.81 1.18 1.62
C SER A 91 -12.99 0.21 1.50
N PRO A 92 -14.19 0.58 1.99
CA PRO A 92 -15.38 -0.25 1.78
C PRO A 92 -15.58 -0.58 0.29
N ALA A 93 -15.72 -1.88 0.00
CA ALA A 93 -15.88 -2.49 -1.31
C ALA A 93 -14.77 -2.17 -2.35
N ARG A 94 -13.60 -1.70 -1.93
CA ARG A 94 -12.52 -1.31 -2.86
C ARG A 94 -11.13 -1.50 -2.28
N MET A 95 -10.26 -2.11 -3.07
CA MET A 95 -8.81 -2.10 -2.86
C MET A 95 -8.14 -1.54 -4.11
N ASP A 96 -7.20 -0.61 -3.92
CA ASP A 96 -6.32 -0.15 -4.99
C ASP A 96 -5.01 -0.92 -4.89
N PHE A 97 -4.87 -1.93 -5.73
CA PHE A 97 -3.72 -2.84 -5.72
C PHE A 97 -2.44 -2.20 -6.27
N ARG A 98 -2.46 -0.97 -6.81
CA ARG A 98 -1.24 -0.38 -7.35
C ARG A 98 -0.15 -0.27 -6.29
N TRP A 99 1.08 -0.54 -6.71
CA TRP A 99 2.27 -0.31 -5.89
C TRP A 99 2.62 1.18 -5.90
N PHE A 100 2.96 1.74 -4.74
CA PHE A 100 3.41 3.13 -4.61
C PHE A 100 4.76 3.16 -3.89
N ALA A 101 5.78 3.72 -4.56
CA ALA A 101 7.16 3.72 -4.06
C ALA A 101 7.28 4.37 -2.67
N LEU A 102 6.83 5.62 -2.56
CA LEU A 102 6.99 6.40 -1.34
C LEU A 102 6.27 5.74 -0.16
N GLY A 103 5.06 5.23 -0.36
CA GLY A 103 4.32 4.53 0.68
C GLY A 103 5.10 3.34 1.23
N ASN A 104 5.58 2.47 0.34
CA ASN A 104 6.34 1.29 0.71
C ASN A 104 7.64 1.64 1.44
N PHE A 105 8.45 2.56 0.91
CA PHE A 105 9.70 2.94 1.57
C PHE A 105 9.48 3.60 2.93
N PHE A 106 8.48 4.47 3.08
CA PHE A 106 8.21 5.08 4.38
C PHE A 106 7.67 4.07 5.39
N THR A 107 7.00 3.00 4.96
CA THR A 107 6.62 1.92 5.89
C THR A 107 7.84 1.20 6.44
N VAL A 108 8.87 0.96 5.61
CA VAL A 108 10.15 0.37 6.01
C VAL A 108 10.93 1.33 6.92
N LEU A 109 11.20 2.56 6.44
CA LEU A 109 12.00 3.55 7.16
C LEU A 109 11.42 3.92 8.53
N SER A 110 10.09 3.92 8.67
CA SER A 110 9.44 4.27 9.94
C SER A 110 9.19 3.09 10.87
N SER A 111 9.73 1.92 10.54
CA SER A 111 9.52 0.64 11.26
C SER A 111 8.03 0.32 11.44
N LEU A 112 7.21 0.74 10.47
CA LEU A 112 5.80 0.39 10.40
C LEU A 112 5.66 -1.01 9.83
N ALA A 113 6.41 -1.36 8.80
CA ALA A 113 6.56 -2.74 8.33
C ALA A 113 7.26 -3.61 9.40
N THR A 114 6.96 -4.90 9.45
CA THR A 114 7.80 -5.85 10.19
C THR A 114 9.14 -6.06 9.47
N PRO A 115 10.16 -6.64 10.12
CA PRO A 115 11.40 -6.99 9.43
C PRO A 115 11.16 -7.87 8.19
N GLU A 116 10.27 -8.86 8.29
CA GLU A 116 9.93 -9.77 7.20
C GLU A 116 9.25 -9.04 6.05
N GLN A 117 8.28 -8.17 6.35
CA GLN A 117 7.63 -7.32 5.34
C GLN A 117 8.62 -6.36 4.67
N SER A 118 9.58 -5.85 5.43
CA SER A 118 10.61 -4.94 4.89
C SER A 118 11.54 -5.66 3.92
N THR A 119 11.98 -6.87 4.28
CA THR A 119 12.74 -7.73 3.36
C THR A 119 11.92 -8.11 2.14
N ALA A 120 10.65 -8.48 2.31
CA ALA A 120 9.76 -8.83 1.21
C ALA A 120 9.48 -7.65 0.24
N VAL A 121 9.47 -6.41 0.73
CA VAL A 121 9.43 -5.21 -0.13
C VAL A 121 10.68 -5.10 -0.99
N MET A 122 11.86 -5.41 -0.43
CA MET A 122 13.12 -5.39 -1.20
C MET A 122 13.19 -6.56 -2.18
N ASP A 123 12.81 -7.77 -1.77
CA ASP A 123 12.71 -8.95 -2.64
C ASP A 123 11.79 -8.66 -3.84
N LEU A 124 10.64 -7.98 -3.63
CA LEU A 124 9.75 -7.57 -4.72
C LEU A 124 10.44 -6.63 -5.71
N ILE A 125 11.20 -5.64 -5.22
CA ILE A 125 11.89 -4.67 -6.08
C ILE A 125 12.98 -5.35 -6.91
N GLU A 126 13.68 -6.32 -6.33
CA GLU A 126 14.67 -7.13 -7.05
C GLU A 126 14.00 -8.00 -8.13
N GLU A 127 12.91 -8.70 -7.78
CA GLU A 127 12.18 -9.58 -8.71
C GLU A 127 11.45 -8.81 -9.83
N ARG A 128 11.03 -7.56 -9.57
CA ARG A 128 10.30 -6.69 -10.50
C ARG A 128 11.09 -5.43 -10.85
N TRP A 129 12.40 -5.58 -10.99
CA TRP A 129 13.31 -4.48 -11.23
C TRP A 129 12.97 -3.70 -12.50
N GLU A 130 12.68 -4.40 -13.60
CA GLU A 130 12.36 -3.76 -14.89
C GLU A 130 11.05 -2.95 -14.81
N GLU A 131 10.04 -3.46 -14.11
CA GLU A 131 8.74 -2.80 -13.96
C GLU A 131 8.79 -1.60 -13.01
N LEU A 132 9.52 -1.73 -11.89
CA LEU A 132 9.53 -0.73 -10.82
C LEU A 132 10.66 0.29 -10.94
N VAL A 133 11.78 -0.08 -11.57
CA VAL A 133 12.96 0.76 -11.76
C VAL A 133 13.21 1.01 -13.24
N GLY A 134 13.40 -0.06 -14.03
CA GLY A 134 13.84 0.02 -15.42
C GLY A 134 15.15 0.80 -15.57
N GLU A 135 15.27 1.61 -16.61
CA GLU A 135 16.48 2.42 -16.88
C GLU A 135 16.58 3.70 -16.05
N MET A 136 15.51 4.09 -15.33
CA MET A 136 15.48 5.32 -14.54
C MET A 136 14.79 5.07 -13.19
N PRO A 137 15.54 4.97 -12.08
CA PRO A 137 14.96 4.91 -10.75
C PRO A 137 14.22 6.22 -10.42
N LEU A 138 13.04 6.20 -9.81
CA LEU A 138 12.16 5.06 -9.51
C LEU A 138 10.74 5.36 -9.97
N LYS A 139 9.96 4.36 -10.37
CA LYS A 139 8.52 4.58 -10.65
C LYS A 139 7.82 5.15 -9.42
N ILE A 140 6.98 6.17 -9.61
CA ILE A 140 6.17 6.71 -8.50
C ILE A 140 5.05 5.75 -8.08
N ALA A 141 4.48 5.05 -9.07
CA ALA A 141 3.46 4.04 -8.90
C ALA A 141 3.50 3.02 -10.04
N TYR A 142 2.98 1.82 -9.82
CA TYR A 142 2.86 0.79 -10.86
C TYR A 142 1.55 -0.01 -10.70
N PRO A 143 0.88 -0.37 -11.80
CA PRO A 143 1.10 0.13 -13.17
C PRO A 143 0.48 1.53 -13.39
N ALA A 144 0.68 2.08 -14.59
CA ALA A 144 -0.10 3.22 -15.05
C ALA A 144 -1.55 2.80 -15.33
N ILE A 145 -2.50 3.70 -15.05
CA ILE A 145 -3.89 3.54 -15.46
C ILE A 145 -4.07 4.02 -16.91
N GLU A 146 -4.87 3.29 -17.67
CA GLU A 146 -4.98 3.44 -19.13
C GLU A 146 -6.44 3.46 -19.60
N GLY A 147 -6.66 3.88 -20.85
CA GLY A 147 -7.97 3.81 -21.52
C GLY A 147 -9.10 4.44 -20.71
N ARG A 148 -10.17 3.67 -20.48
CA ARG A 148 -11.36 4.12 -19.76
C ARG A 148 -11.10 4.37 -18.27
N GLU A 149 -10.20 3.61 -17.66
CA GLU A 149 -9.82 3.83 -16.27
C GLU A 149 -9.15 5.18 -16.10
N TRP A 150 -8.22 5.53 -16.98
CA TRP A 150 -7.60 6.86 -17.00
C TRP A 150 -8.65 7.97 -17.13
N GLN A 151 -9.58 7.85 -18.09
CA GLN A 151 -10.63 8.85 -18.29
C GLN A 151 -11.46 9.08 -17.02
N ILE A 152 -11.85 8.00 -16.34
CA ILE A 152 -12.71 8.05 -15.15
C ILE A 152 -11.94 8.55 -13.93
N VAL A 153 -10.75 8.01 -13.67
CA VAL A 153 -10.01 8.26 -12.43
C VAL A 153 -9.31 9.61 -12.46
N THR A 154 -8.76 10.02 -13.61
CA THR A 154 -8.05 11.31 -13.73
C THR A 154 -8.93 12.45 -14.20
N GLY A 155 -10.13 12.15 -14.73
CA GLY A 155 -10.96 13.16 -15.39
C GLY A 155 -10.37 13.62 -16.73
N CYS A 156 -9.74 12.69 -17.46
CA CYS A 156 -9.02 12.95 -18.72
C CYS A 156 -7.86 13.95 -18.56
N ASP A 157 -7.13 13.92 -17.43
CA ASP A 157 -6.04 14.86 -17.15
C ASP A 157 -4.85 14.66 -18.12
N PRO A 158 -4.58 15.63 -19.02
CA PRO A 158 -3.55 15.50 -20.05
C PRO A 158 -2.11 15.51 -19.49
N LYS A 159 -1.91 15.90 -18.22
CA LYS A 159 -0.59 15.84 -17.57
C LYS A 159 -0.24 14.43 -17.11
N ASN A 160 -1.26 13.63 -16.78
CA ASN A 160 -1.13 12.29 -16.21
C ASN A 160 -1.49 11.21 -17.23
N THR A 161 -1.01 11.34 -18.46
CA THR A 161 -1.12 10.31 -19.50
C THR A 161 -0.38 9.02 -19.12
N ARG A 162 -0.53 7.97 -19.93
CA ARG A 162 0.11 6.66 -19.72
C ARG A 162 1.62 6.81 -19.46
N TRP A 163 2.10 6.26 -18.34
CA TRP A 163 3.51 6.29 -17.90
C TRP A 163 4.11 7.71 -17.75
N SER A 164 3.27 8.70 -17.46
CA SER A 164 3.67 10.10 -17.35
C SER A 164 3.34 10.68 -15.98
N TYR A 165 4.23 11.55 -15.50
CA TYR A 165 4.06 12.32 -14.26
C TYR A 165 3.63 11.43 -13.07
N HIS A 166 2.47 11.63 -12.46
CA HIS A 166 2.01 10.81 -11.34
C HIS A 166 1.46 9.44 -11.77
N ASN A 167 1.14 9.25 -13.06
CA ASN A 167 0.59 8.01 -13.60
C ASN A 167 1.68 7.07 -14.12
N GLY A 168 2.53 6.60 -13.20
CA GLY A 168 3.61 5.65 -13.51
C GLY A 168 4.87 6.27 -14.11
N GLY A 169 5.09 7.58 -13.96
CA GLY A 169 6.36 8.20 -14.32
C GLY A 169 7.51 7.73 -13.41
N SER A 170 8.75 7.79 -13.90
CA SER A 170 9.96 7.61 -13.08
C SER A 170 10.40 8.96 -12.49
N TRP A 171 10.65 9.00 -11.18
CA TRP A 171 11.00 10.19 -10.41
C TRP A 171 12.34 9.97 -9.69
N PRO A 172 13.41 10.71 -10.03
CA PRO A 172 14.74 10.53 -9.44
C PRO A 172 14.97 11.30 -8.12
N GLY A 173 13.92 11.93 -7.56
CA GLY A 173 14.00 12.92 -6.47
C GLY A 173 13.70 12.40 -5.08
#